data_AF-A0A3D2K8D7-F1
#
_entry.id   AF-A0A3D2K8D7-F1
#
_cell.length_a   1.000
_cell.length_b   1.000
_cell.length_c   1.000
_cell.angle_alpha   90.00
_cell.angle_beta   90.00
_cell.angle_gamma   90.00
#
_symmetry.space_group_name_H-M   'P 1'
#
loop_
_entity.id
_entity.type
_entity.pdbx_description
1 polymer ?
#
loop_
_entity_poly.entity_id
_entity_poly.type
_entity_poly.pdbx_seq_one_letter_code
_entity_poly.pdbx_strand_id
1 'polypeptide(L)'
;MGLCDRESVVCRRLLACARTHKLFERAVICFRAACTAVLFPVFFLFLFDLYFSAPSSSVFLLFLLLLANAMLFTKVSEGFLSPDELFRVVDCAFGREKTDRAVKRYLHSIALFIAVLWLYAAGNTLVFLSSSSGIKAVFYRAALSCFIPSFALFLLLKNALIFRLFSQSAPPASLKKTRRHLTALGAFSAVYWALFYLLCVNLGSGRVSLFVLCSSALALFALTVLLYDLTFRRQVTYQNLSFNRRRVAAVLLLCFVGCGFLAIRRDRFYVRPFIDTVPVVPHRTFPISYEESGVYTIVAPEGDFRILHLTDIHLGGSLFSYRKDLLALKACFRLINATRPDLVIVTGDLCFPLGIFSMSFNNSAPVYAFASFMRNVGIPWAFAYGNHDTESIASMGKAELDALFRSLSFRTSANLLYPYAQPAVTGRNNQLICVRNEDGTLRQALFLLDSNAYTGEGFQSYDYIRDDQVAWYREEVLRLQKQEGTRAPSLVFFHIPLREYKEAYSLYLQGSSEVIYYFGTNEENKTGKICCSDHPSKLFDEMVLLGSTTGAFCGHDHYNNISLSYKGIRLTYGMSIDYLAMPGIEQDVRQRGGEVITLCQDSTWTVEQVPLWSVP
;
A
#
# COMPACT_ATOMS: atom_id res chain seq x y z
N MET A 1 -64.14 19.52 -50.03
CA MET A 1 -64.11 19.30 -48.56
C MET A 1 -63.32 18.06 -48.09
N GLY A 2 -62.59 17.32 -48.95
CA GLY A 2 -62.00 16.02 -48.54
C GLY A 2 -60.46 15.93 -48.36
N LEU A 3 -59.69 17.01 -48.59
CA LEU A 3 -58.22 16.97 -48.55
C LEU A 3 -57.60 17.65 -47.32
N CYS A 4 -58.27 18.68 -46.75
CA CYS A 4 -57.78 19.39 -45.56
C CYS A 4 -57.90 18.56 -44.26
N ASP A 5 -58.83 17.59 -44.21
CA ASP A 5 -59.01 16.73 -43.03
C ASP A 5 -57.94 15.65 -42.90
N ARG A 6 -57.37 15.13 -44.01
CA ARG A 6 -56.35 14.06 -43.95
C ARG A 6 -55.00 14.57 -43.44
N GLU A 7 -54.57 15.77 -43.85
CA GLU A 7 -53.33 16.37 -43.34
C GLU A 7 -53.44 16.80 -41.86
N SER A 8 -54.62 17.27 -41.44
CA SER A 8 -54.86 17.61 -40.03
C SER A 8 -54.85 16.38 -39.10
N VAL A 9 -55.22 15.20 -39.61
CA VAL A 9 -55.19 13.93 -38.87
C VAL A 9 -53.77 13.35 -38.80
N VAL A 10 -52.97 13.45 -39.87
CA VAL A 10 -51.57 13.01 -39.89
C VAL A 10 -50.70 13.90 -38.99
N CYS A 11 -50.90 15.22 -39.02
CA CYS A 11 -50.18 16.16 -38.17
C CYS A 11 -50.56 16.02 -36.69
N ARG A 12 -51.86 15.82 -36.39
CA ARG A 12 -52.32 15.46 -35.03
C ARG A 12 -51.78 14.11 -34.53
N ARG A 13 -51.64 13.11 -35.41
CA ARG A 13 -51.01 11.81 -35.08
C ARG A 13 -49.52 11.94 -34.77
N LEU A 14 -48.78 12.78 -35.51
CA LEU A 14 -47.34 13.04 -35.27
C LEU A 14 -47.10 13.84 -33.97
N LEU A 15 -47.92 14.85 -33.69
CA LEU A 15 -47.87 15.63 -32.44
C LEU A 15 -48.28 14.80 -31.21
N ALA A 16 -49.30 13.94 -31.33
CA ALA A 16 -49.68 13.00 -30.29
C ALA A 16 -48.56 11.98 -30.01
N CYS A 17 -47.85 11.50 -31.06
CA CYS A 17 -46.69 10.62 -30.96
C CYS A 17 -45.49 11.31 -30.26
N ALA A 18 -45.22 12.60 -30.53
CA ALA A 18 -44.16 13.35 -29.87
C ALA A 18 -44.45 13.65 -28.38
N ARG A 19 -45.72 13.89 -28.02
CA ARG A 19 -46.15 14.14 -26.63
C ARG A 19 -46.14 12.84 -25.80
N THR A 20 -46.62 11.73 -26.38
CA THR A 20 -46.50 10.38 -25.78
C THR A 20 -45.04 9.94 -25.67
N HIS A 21 -44.17 10.29 -26.63
CA HIS A 21 -42.72 10.04 -26.55
C HIS A 21 -42.06 10.74 -25.36
N LYS A 22 -42.32 12.05 -25.13
CA LYS A 22 -41.76 12.79 -23.97
C LYS A 22 -42.30 12.28 -22.63
N LEU A 23 -43.59 11.91 -22.57
CA LEU A 23 -44.21 11.34 -21.37
C LEU A 23 -43.63 9.95 -21.04
N PHE A 24 -43.47 9.10 -22.05
CA PHE A 24 -42.86 7.77 -21.91
C PHE A 24 -41.38 7.87 -21.54
N GLU A 25 -40.63 8.78 -22.15
CA GLU A 25 -39.23 9.02 -21.80
C GLU A 25 -39.08 9.50 -20.35
N ARG A 26 -39.94 10.42 -19.89
CA ARG A 26 -40.00 10.83 -18.48
C ARG A 26 -40.40 9.69 -17.57
N ALA A 27 -41.39 8.88 -17.91
CA ALA A 27 -41.81 7.73 -17.12
C ALA A 27 -40.70 6.67 -17.00
N VAL A 28 -39.97 6.39 -18.09
CA VAL A 28 -38.81 5.48 -18.09
C VAL A 28 -37.64 6.04 -17.28
N ILE A 29 -37.38 7.34 -17.35
CA ILE A 29 -36.34 8.01 -16.55
C ILE A 29 -36.72 7.98 -15.07
N CYS A 30 -37.96 8.35 -14.72
CA CYS A 30 -38.48 8.29 -13.36
C CYS A 30 -38.50 6.86 -12.82
N PHE A 31 -38.86 5.87 -13.62
CA PHE A 31 -38.82 4.46 -13.24
C PHE A 31 -37.40 3.98 -12.97
N ARG A 32 -36.45 4.32 -13.86
CA ARG A 32 -35.02 3.99 -13.65
C ARG A 32 -34.45 4.71 -12.44
N ALA A 33 -34.82 5.97 -12.25
CA ALA A 33 -34.42 6.77 -11.10
C ALA A 33 -35.00 6.20 -9.81
N ALA A 34 -36.28 5.81 -9.79
CA ALA A 34 -36.95 5.19 -8.64
C ALA A 34 -36.36 3.81 -8.31
N CYS A 35 -36.18 2.93 -9.30
CA CYS A 35 -35.51 1.64 -9.07
C CYS A 35 -34.08 1.84 -8.54
N THR A 36 -33.36 2.87 -8.99
CA THR A 36 -31.99 3.12 -8.51
C THR A 36 -32.01 3.78 -7.13
N ALA A 37 -32.85 4.78 -6.89
CA ALA A 37 -32.96 5.52 -5.64
C ALA A 37 -33.59 4.71 -4.50
N VAL A 38 -34.39 3.68 -4.81
CA VAL A 38 -34.94 2.77 -3.80
C VAL A 38 -34.01 1.60 -3.55
N LEU A 39 -33.50 0.95 -4.59
CA LEU A 39 -32.71 -0.27 -4.42
C LEU A 39 -31.25 -0.02 -4.00
N PHE A 40 -30.67 1.14 -4.35
CA PHE A 40 -29.26 1.44 -4.05
C PHE A 40 -29.01 1.80 -2.57
N PRO A 41 -29.79 2.68 -1.92
CA PRO A 41 -29.62 2.97 -0.48
C PRO A 41 -29.94 1.76 0.41
N VAL A 42 -30.93 0.95 0.02
CA VAL A 42 -31.29 -0.29 0.75
C VAL A 42 -30.19 -1.35 0.62
N PHE A 43 -29.59 -1.46 -0.57
CA PHE A 43 -28.40 -2.29 -0.79
C PHE A 43 -27.23 -1.81 0.08
N PHE A 44 -27.00 -0.50 0.18
CA PHE A 44 -25.93 0.07 0.99
C PHE A 44 -26.16 -0.13 2.50
N LEU A 45 -27.40 0.03 2.98
CA LEU A 45 -27.80 -0.21 4.38
C LEU A 45 -27.73 -1.70 4.76
N PHE A 46 -28.11 -2.61 3.85
CA PHE A 46 -27.94 -4.06 4.06
C PHE A 46 -26.46 -4.46 4.22
N LEU A 47 -25.56 -3.86 3.43
CA LEU A 47 -24.12 -4.08 3.57
C LEU A 47 -23.55 -3.47 4.85
N PHE A 48 -24.07 -2.31 5.25
CA PHE A 48 -23.69 -1.63 6.49
C PHE A 48 -24.05 -2.47 7.72
N ASP A 49 -25.29 -2.98 7.82
CA ASP A 49 -25.74 -3.82 8.95
C ASP A 49 -24.99 -5.16 9.05
N LEU A 50 -24.63 -5.76 7.91
CA LEU A 50 -23.87 -7.01 7.88
C LEU A 50 -22.42 -6.82 8.34
N TYR A 51 -21.84 -5.64 8.09
CA TYR A 51 -20.47 -5.29 8.49
C TYR A 51 -20.36 -4.96 9.99
N PHE A 52 -21.42 -4.39 10.59
CA PHE A 52 -21.42 -3.94 12.00
C PHE A 52 -22.12 -4.88 13.00
N SER A 53 -22.46 -6.11 12.59
CA SER A 53 -22.85 -7.24 13.47
C SER A 53 -24.15 -7.05 14.27
N ALA A 54 -25.28 -6.89 13.59
CA ALA A 54 -26.58 -7.42 14.03
C ALA A 54 -27.53 -7.55 12.82
N PRO A 55 -27.97 -8.77 12.42
CA PRO A 55 -28.96 -8.89 11.37
C PRO A 55 -30.31 -8.46 11.93
N SER A 56 -30.67 -7.19 11.76
CA SER A 56 -32.02 -6.76 12.06
C SER A 56 -32.93 -7.36 10.97
N SER A 57 -33.79 -8.31 11.35
CA SER A 57 -34.81 -8.91 10.49
C SER A 57 -35.69 -7.86 9.78
N SER A 58 -35.73 -6.65 10.35
CA SER A 58 -36.29 -5.41 9.80
C SER A 58 -35.70 -4.96 8.47
N VAL A 59 -34.39 -5.07 8.21
CA VAL A 59 -33.80 -4.57 6.94
C VAL A 59 -34.04 -5.54 5.78
N PHE A 60 -34.04 -6.84 6.03
CA PHE A 60 -34.47 -7.84 5.05
C PHE A 60 -35.97 -7.69 4.72
N LEU A 61 -36.80 -7.46 5.73
CA LEU A 61 -38.22 -7.16 5.54
C LEU A 61 -38.43 -5.85 4.75
N LEU A 62 -37.62 -4.82 5.00
CA LEU A 62 -37.66 -3.55 4.27
C LEU A 62 -37.24 -3.72 2.80
N PHE A 63 -36.22 -4.53 2.51
CA PHE A 63 -35.84 -4.90 1.14
C PHE A 63 -36.99 -5.64 0.42
N LEU A 64 -37.61 -6.62 1.08
CA LEU A 64 -38.76 -7.34 0.52
C LEU A 64 -39.98 -6.43 0.30
N LEU A 65 -40.27 -5.53 1.24
CA LEU A 65 -41.37 -4.56 1.14
C LEU A 65 -41.13 -3.54 0.02
N LEU A 66 -39.88 -3.08 -0.17
CA LEU A 66 -39.55 -2.13 -1.22
C LEU A 66 -39.42 -2.79 -2.60
N LEU A 67 -38.98 -4.05 -2.67
CA LEU A 67 -39.09 -4.88 -3.87
C LEU A 67 -40.57 -5.09 -4.24
N ALA A 68 -41.41 -5.39 -3.24
CA ALA A 68 -42.85 -5.49 -3.41
C ALA A 68 -43.44 -4.14 -3.87
N ASN A 69 -42.96 -3.01 -3.35
CA ASN A 69 -43.39 -1.67 -3.76
C ASN A 69 -42.93 -1.33 -5.19
N ALA A 70 -41.73 -1.75 -5.61
CA ALA A 70 -41.28 -1.64 -6.99
C ALA A 70 -42.10 -2.54 -7.95
N MET A 71 -42.51 -3.73 -7.48
CA MET A 71 -43.45 -4.61 -8.19
C MET A 71 -44.88 -4.02 -8.25
N LEU A 72 -45.32 -3.33 -7.20
CA LEU A 72 -46.60 -2.64 -7.16
C LEU A 72 -46.60 -1.41 -8.09
N PHE A 73 -45.50 -0.64 -8.10
CA PHE A 73 -45.31 0.49 -9.00
C PHE A 73 -45.26 0.05 -10.47
N THR A 74 -44.67 -1.12 -10.77
CA THR A 74 -44.76 -1.70 -12.13
C THR A 74 -46.21 -2.04 -12.50
N LYS A 75 -46.99 -2.63 -11.58
CA LYS A 75 -48.42 -2.92 -11.78
C LYS A 75 -49.28 -1.64 -11.92
N VAL A 76 -48.92 -0.56 -11.24
CA VAL A 76 -49.57 0.75 -11.40
C VAL A 76 -49.17 1.40 -12.73
N SER A 77 -47.92 1.26 -13.16
CA SER A 77 -47.45 1.75 -14.46
C SER A 77 -48.07 1.02 -15.65
N GLU A 78 -48.50 -0.24 -15.48
CA GLU A 78 -49.30 -0.99 -16.45
C GLU A 78 -50.67 -0.32 -16.72
N GLY A 79 -51.17 0.53 -15.81
CA GLY A 79 -52.43 1.28 -15.97
C GLY A 79 -52.29 2.68 -16.57
N PHE A 80 -51.07 3.19 -16.79
CA PHE A 80 -50.84 4.57 -17.27
C PHE A 80 -50.87 4.73 -18.80
N LEU A 81 -50.77 3.64 -19.57
CA LEU A 81 -50.79 3.65 -21.04
C LEU A 81 -51.59 2.43 -21.51
N SER A 82 -52.51 2.63 -22.46
CA SER A 82 -53.21 1.51 -23.09
C SER A 82 -52.23 0.63 -23.89
N PRO A 83 -52.46 -0.69 -24.04
CA PRO A 83 -51.61 -1.58 -24.83
C PRO A 83 -51.33 -1.05 -26.25
N ASP A 84 -52.30 -0.37 -26.86
CA ASP A 84 -52.21 0.23 -28.20
C ASP A 84 -51.32 1.48 -28.24
N GLU A 85 -51.29 2.31 -27.20
CA GLU A 85 -50.39 3.46 -27.08
C GLU A 85 -48.95 3.01 -26.84
N LEU A 86 -48.77 1.98 -26.01
CA LEU A 86 -47.48 1.39 -25.71
C LEU A 86 -46.86 0.72 -26.96
N PHE A 87 -47.68 0.03 -27.76
CA PHE A 87 -47.27 -0.56 -29.03
C PHE A 87 -46.78 0.49 -30.04
N ARG A 88 -47.50 1.61 -30.19
CA ARG A 88 -47.11 2.72 -31.09
C ARG A 88 -45.79 3.40 -30.69
N VAL A 89 -45.49 3.47 -29.40
CA VAL A 89 -44.22 4.02 -28.88
C VAL A 89 -43.07 3.01 -29.01
N VAL A 90 -43.34 1.70 -28.91
CA VAL A 90 -42.30 0.67 -29.05
C VAL A 90 -41.91 0.39 -30.51
N ASP A 91 -42.81 0.60 -31.46
CA ASP A 91 -42.53 0.40 -32.89
C ASP A 91 -41.70 1.54 -33.53
N CYS A 92 -41.48 2.65 -32.80
CA CYS A 92 -40.58 3.71 -33.26
C CYS A 92 -39.10 3.40 -32.94
N ALA A 93 -38.17 4.07 -33.64
CA ALA A 93 -36.73 3.85 -33.50
C ALA A 93 -36.22 3.96 -32.04
N PHE A 94 -36.83 4.86 -31.24
CA PHE A 94 -36.52 5.02 -29.82
C PHE A 94 -36.93 3.81 -28.98
N GLY A 95 -38.11 3.24 -29.22
CA GLY A 95 -38.61 2.05 -28.53
C GLY A 95 -37.72 0.82 -28.76
N ARG A 96 -37.34 0.59 -30.02
CA ARG A 96 -36.41 -0.48 -30.42
C ARG A 96 -35.05 -0.35 -29.71
N GLU A 97 -34.52 0.86 -29.61
CA GLU A 97 -33.26 1.14 -28.92
C GLU A 97 -33.32 0.84 -27.41
N LYS A 98 -34.40 1.22 -26.72
CA LYS A 98 -34.56 0.94 -25.29
C LYS A 98 -34.76 -0.55 -25.01
N THR A 99 -35.52 -1.24 -25.85
CA THR A 99 -35.72 -2.69 -25.78
C THR A 99 -34.40 -3.43 -25.96
N ASP A 100 -33.58 -3.05 -26.94
CA ASP A 100 -32.24 -3.61 -27.12
C ASP A 100 -31.36 -3.42 -25.89
N ARG A 101 -31.34 -2.21 -25.32
CA ARG A 101 -30.57 -1.95 -24.09
C ARG A 101 -31.07 -2.82 -22.93
N ALA A 102 -32.37 -3.05 -22.80
CA ALA A 102 -32.94 -3.89 -21.75
C ALA A 102 -32.57 -5.37 -21.94
N VAL A 103 -32.74 -5.91 -23.15
CA VAL A 103 -32.39 -7.30 -23.51
C VAL A 103 -30.90 -7.56 -23.26
N LYS A 104 -30.01 -6.71 -23.77
CA LYS A 104 -28.55 -6.85 -23.62
C LYS A 104 -28.13 -6.85 -22.15
N ARG A 105 -28.63 -5.87 -21.38
CA ARG A 105 -28.32 -5.76 -19.95
C ARG A 105 -28.80 -6.96 -19.16
N TYR A 106 -29.99 -7.47 -19.47
CA TYR A 106 -30.54 -8.61 -18.74
C TYR A 106 -29.74 -9.90 -19.02
N LEU A 107 -29.45 -10.19 -20.29
CA LEU A 107 -28.56 -11.30 -20.69
C LEU A 107 -27.21 -11.24 -19.96
N HIS A 108 -26.54 -10.08 -19.99
CA HIS A 108 -25.25 -9.92 -19.34
C HIS A 108 -25.31 -10.00 -17.81
N SER A 109 -26.39 -9.51 -17.19
CA SER A 109 -26.53 -9.63 -15.73
C SER A 109 -26.78 -11.06 -15.26
N ILE A 110 -27.40 -11.93 -16.09
CA ILE A 110 -27.51 -13.37 -15.79
C ILE A 110 -26.13 -14.01 -15.80
N ALA A 111 -25.37 -13.82 -16.88
CA ALA A 111 -24.02 -14.37 -17.02
C ALA A 111 -23.09 -13.88 -15.89
N LEU A 112 -23.14 -12.57 -15.57
CA LEU A 112 -22.36 -11.97 -14.49
C LEU A 112 -22.75 -12.53 -13.12
N PHE A 113 -24.04 -12.60 -12.80
CA PHE A 113 -24.49 -13.09 -11.49
C PHE A 113 -24.07 -14.54 -11.26
N ILE A 114 -24.25 -15.40 -12.26
CA ILE A 114 -23.83 -16.81 -12.18
C ILE A 114 -22.31 -16.90 -11.98
N ALA A 115 -21.52 -16.17 -12.77
CA ALA A 115 -20.07 -16.16 -12.63
C ALA A 115 -19.61 -15.74 -11.23
N VAL A 116 -20.16 -14.63 -10.72
CA VAL A 116 -19.83 -14.11 -9.39
C VAL A 116 -20.24 -15.08 -8.29
N LEU A 117 -21.43 -15.68 -8.38
CA LEU A 117 -21.92 -16.63 -7.39
C LEU A 117 -21.00 -17.85 -7.27
N TRP A 118 -20.58 -18.41 -8.40
CA TRP A 118 -19.70 -19.58 -8.42
C TRP A 118 -18.26 -19.25 -8.02
N LEU A 119 -17.71 -18.11 -8.44
CA LEU A 119 -16.39 -17.66 -7.98
C LEU A 119 -16.37 -17.42 -6.47
N TYR A 120 -17.44 -16.83 -5.94
CA TYR A 120 -17.64 -16.65 -4.50
C TYR A 120 -17.73 -17.99 -3.77
N ALA A 121 -18.50 -18.95 -4.29
CA ALA A 121 -18.58 -20.29 -3.73
C ALA A 121 -17.21 -21.02 -3.76
N ALA A 122 -16.52 -21.01 -4.90
CA ALA A 122 -15.20 -21.62 -5.08
C ALA A 122 -14.17 -21.04 -4.11
N GLY A 123 -14.11 -19.71 -3.97
CA GLY A 123 -13.19 -19.04 -3.06
C GLY A 123 -13.41 -19.43 -1.60
N ASN A 124 -14.67 -19.51 -1.15
CA ASN A 124 -14.98 -19.90 0.22
C ASN A 124 -14.75 -21.40 0.48
N THR A 125 -15.13 -22.29 -0.46
CA THR A 125 -14.85 -23.73 -0.35
C THR A 125 -13.34 -24.01 -0.29
N LEU A 126 -12.54 -23.33 -1.11
CA LEU A 126 -11.10 -23.56 -1.12
C LEU A 126 -10.40 -23.09 0.15
N VAL A 127 -10.83 -21.97 0.73
CA VAL A 127 -10.31 -21.53 2.03
C VAL A 127 -10.69 -22.49 3.14
N PHE A 128 -11.90 -23.04 3.12
CA PHE A 128 -12.28 -24.12 4.03
C PHE A 128 -11.37 -25.35 3.86
N LEU A 129 -11.03 -25.72 2.63
CA LEU A 129 -10.14 -26.87 2.35
C LEU A 129 -8.66 -26.58 2.63
N SER A 130 -8.20 -25.33 2.56
CA SER A 130 -6.78 -24.96 2.67
C SER A 130 -6.37 -24.46 4.05
N SER A 131 -7.32 -24.05 4.88
CA SER A 131 -7.05 -23.54 6.23
C SER A 131 -7.42 -24.59 7.27
N SER A 132 -6.64 -24.68 8.35
CA SER A 132 -7.06 -25.37 9.59
C SER A 132 -8.16 -24.60 10.34
N SER A 133 -8.70 -23.54 9.73
CA SER A 133 -9.65 -22.64 10.39
C SER A 133 -11.05 -23.27 10.39
N GLY A 134 -11.67 -23.33 11.56
CA GLY A 134 -12.99 -23.93 11.73
C GLY A 134 -14.08 -23.20 10.93
N ILE A 135 -15.22 -23.86 10.73
CA ILE A 135 -16.36 -23.39 9.91
C ILE A 135 -16.83 -21.95 10.21
N LYS A 136 -16.64 -21.48 11.45
CA LYS A 136 -16.97 -20.12 11.89
C LYS A 136 -16.14 -19.04 11.20
N ALA A 137 -14.83 -19.26 11.00
CA ALA A 137 -13.94 -18.31 10.34
C ALA A 137 -14.29 -18.15 8.86
N VAL A 138 -14.63 -19.26 8.20
CA VAL A 138 -15.12 -19.26 6.81
C VAL A 138 -16.45 -18.54 6.70
N PHE A 139 -17.38 -18.76 7.63
CA PHE A 139 -18.67 -18.07 7.65
C PHE A 139 -18.51 -16.55 7.81
N TYR A 140 -17.66 -16.11 8.74
CA TYR A 140 -17.37 -14.70 8.95
C TYR A 140 -16.77 -14.04 7.70
N ARG A 141 -15.81 -14.71 7.04
CA ARG A 141 -15.20 -14.22 5.80
C ARG A 141 -16.19 -14.18 4.62
N ALA A 142 -17.06 -15.18 4.52
CA ALA A 142 -18.14 -15.21 3.56
C ALA A 142 -19.06 -13.99 3.78
N ALA A 143 -19.47 -13.73 5.02
CA ALA A 143 -20.27 -12.56 5.36
C ALA A 143 -19.57 -11.24 4.94
N LEU A 144 -18.30 -11.06 5.26
CA LEU A 144 -17.54 -9.86 4.88
C LEU A 144 -17.41 -9.65 3.36
N SER A 145 -17.47 -10.72 2.56
CA SER A 145 -17.28 -10.67 1.11
C SER A 145 -18.58 -10.81 0.31
N CYS A 146 -19.74 -10.94 0.96
CA CYS A 146 -21.01 -11.16 0.28
C CYS A 146 -21.52 -9.91 -0.48
N PHE A 147 -20.86 -8.75 -0.34
CA PHE A 147 -21.22 -7.55 -1.08
C PHE A 147 -21.11 -7.73 -2.59
N ILE A 148 -20.14 -8.54 -3.05
CA ILE A 148 -19.89 -8.80 -4.48
C ILE A 148 -21.07 -9.57 -5.12
N PRO A 149 -21.48 -10.76 -4.62
CA PRO A 149 -22.65 -11.47 -5.16
C PRO A 149 -23.96 -10.69 -4.98
N SER A 150 -24.11 -9.96 -3.88
CA SER A 150 -25.29 -9.12 -3.66
C SER A 150 -25.41 -7.99 -4.69
N PHE A 151 -24.29 -7.36 -5.07
CA PHE A 151 -24.29 -6.33 -6.12
C PHE A 151 -24.68 -6.92 -7.48
N ALA A 152 -24.15 -8.09 -7.81
CA ALA A 152 -24.49 -8.78 -9.05
C ALA A 152 -25.98 -9.19 -9.09
N LEU A 153 -26.54 -9.64 -7.96
CA LEU A 153 -27.97 -9.94 -7.82
C LEU A 153 -28.83 -8.68 -8.00
N PHE A 154 -28.43 -7.56 -7.40
CA PHE A 154 -29.11 -6.27 -7.61
C PHE A 154 -29.16 -5.89 -9.10
N LEU A 155 -28.04 -6.00 -9.81
CA LEU A 155 -28.00 -5.72 -11.25
C LEU A 155 -28.94 -6.64 -12.04
N LEU A 156 -28.96 -7.94 -11.69
CA LEU A 156 -29.86 -8.92 -12.29
C LEU A 156 -31.34 -8.55 -12.08
N LEU A 157 -31.76 -8.32 -10.84
CA LEU A 157 -33.15 -7.99 -10.50
C LEU A 157 -33.59 -6.68 -11.15
N LYS A 158 -32.75 -5.64 -11.07
CA LYS A 158 -33.01 -4.34 -11.72
C LYS A 158 -33.20 -4.50 -13.23
N ASN A 159 -32.31 -5.25 -13.88
CA ASN A 159 -32.37 -5.43 -15.33
C ASN A 159 -33.55 -6.33 -15.74
N ALA A 160 -33.94 -7.30 -14.91
CA ALA A 160 -35.14 -8.13 -15.12
C ALA A 160 -36.42 -7.28 -15.09
N LEU A 161 -36.54 -6.38 -14.10
CA LEU A 161 -37.67 -5.45 -13.99
C LEU A 161 -37.74 -4.50 -15.19
N ILE A 162 -36.61 -3.92 -15.59
CA ILE A 162 -36.53 -3.07 -16.79
C ILE A 162 -36.90 -3.86 -18.04
N PHE A 163 -36.41 -5.09 -18.20
CA PHE A 163 -36.78 -5.94 -19.33
C PHE A 163 -38.28 -6.23 -19.35
N ARG A 164 -38.88 -6.54 -18.20
CA ARG A 164 -40.33 -6.79 -18.08
C ARG A 164 -41.15 -5.60 -18.60
N LEU A 165 -40.80 -4.38 -18.18
CA LEU A 165 -41.46 -3.15 -18.62
C LEU A 165 -41.44 -2.98 -20.15
N PHE A 166 -40.28 -3.19 -20.79
CA PHE A 166 -40.16 -3.04 -22.25
C PHE A 166 -40.66 -4.26 -23.04
N SER A 167 -40.83 -5.41 -22.37
CA SER A 167 -41.30 -6.64 -23.01
C SER A 167 -42.82 -6.67 -23.22
N GLN A 168 -43.59 -5.88 -22.49
CA GLN A 168 -45.06 -5.86 -22.55
C GLN A 168 -45.63 -5.45 -23.92
N SER A 169 -44.86 -4.70 -24.70
CA SER A 169 -45.28 -4.14 -25.99
C SER A 169 -44.59 -4.81 -27.18
N ALA A 170 -43.79 -5.86 -26.94
CA ALA A 170 -43.10 -6.60 -27.99
C ALA A 170 -43.96 -7.76 -28.53
N PRO A 171 -43.85 -8.11 -29.83
CA PRO A 171 -44.59 -9.23 -30.40
C PRO A 171 -44.31 -10.57 -29.66
N PRO A 172 -45.32 -11.42 -29.43
CA PRO A 172 -45.17 -12.68 -28.68
C PRO A 172 -44.07 -13.61 -29.22
N ALA A 173 -43.87 -13.65 -30.55
CA ALA A 173 -42.83 -14.43 -31.20
C ALA A 173 -41.41 -13.96 -30.84
N SER A 174 -41.21 -12.64 -30.74
CA SER A 174 -39.93 -12.04 -30.35
C SER A 174 -39.61 -12.33 -28.88
N LEU A 175 -40.60 -12.24 -27.99
CA LEU A 175 -40.47 -12.57 -26.57
C LEU A 175 -40.11 -14.04 -26.34
N LYS A 176 -40.76 -14.96 -27.06
CA LYS A 176 -40.45 -16.39 -26.99
C LYS A 176 -39.00 -16.67 -27.36
N LYS A 177 -38.49 -16.00 -28.40
CA LYS A 177 -37.10 -16.10 -28.83
C LYS A 177 -36.13 -15.54 -27.78
N THR A 178 -36.39 -14.35 -27.25
CA THR A 178 -35.58 -13.73 -26.20
C THR A 178 -35.51 -14.59 -24.93
N ARG A 179 -36.64 -15.17 -24.50
CA ARG A 179 -36.66 -16.11 -23.36
C ARG A 179 -35.78 -17.33 -23.59
N ARG A 180 -35.80 -17.93 -24.79
CA ARG A 180 -34.90 -19.05 -25.13
C ARG A 180 -33.43 -18.68 -24.98
N HIS A 181 -33.03 -17.50 -25.46
CA HIS A 181 -31.66 -17.02 -25.33
C HIS A 181 -31.26 -16.75 -23.86
N LEU A 182 -32.16 -16.19 -23.05
CA LEU A 182 -31.94 -16.00 -21.62
C LEU A 182 -31.72 -17.34 -20.90
N THR A 183 -32.57 -18.33 -21.17
CA THR A 183 -32.45 -19.68 -20.59
C THR A 183 -31.17 -20.36 -21.07
N ALA A 184 -30.85 -20.30 -22.36
CA ALA A 184 -29.66 -20.92 -22.92
C ALA A 184 -28.36 -20.32 -22.34
N LEU A 185 -28.26 -18.99 -22.27
CA LEU A 185 -27.09 -18.32 -21.68
C LEU A 185 -26.96 -18.61 -20.18
N GLY A 186 -28.09 -18.63 -19.46
CA GLY A 186 -28.11 -19.00 -18.04
C GLY A 186 -27.66 -20.44 -17.80
N ALA A 187 -28.20 -21.40 -18.57
CA ALA A 187 -27.82 -22.81 -18.49
C ALA A 187 -26.34 -23.02 -18.84
N PHE A 188 -25.86 -22.43 -19.93
CA PHE A 188 -24.45 -22.47 -20.32
C PHE A 188 -23.55 -21.92 -19.20
N SER A 189 -23.89 -20.75 -18.65
CA SER A 189 -23.11 -20.13 -17.57
C SER A 189 -23.08 -21.02 -16.33
N ALA A 190 -24.20 -21.61 -15.95
CA ALA A 190 -24.29 -22.48 -14.78
C ALA A 190 -23.45 -23.75 -14.96
N VAL A 191 -23.54 -24.39 -16.13
CA VAL A 191 -22.76 -25.60 -16.44
C VAL A 191 -21.26 -25.28 -16.48
N TYR A 192 -20.86 -24.22 -17.19
CA TYR A 192 -19.45 -23.80 -17.28
C TYR A 192 -18.83 -23.59 -15.90
N TRP A 193 -19.51 -22.81 -15.04
CA TRP A 193 -18.99 -22.48 -13.73
C TRP A 193 -19.09 -23.64 -12.72
N ALA A 194 -20.07 -24.54 -12.86
CA ALA A 194 -20.13 -25.77 -12.10
C ALA A 194 -18.95 -26.71 -12.43
N LEU A 195 -18.62 -26.86 -13.72
CA LEU A 195 -17.44 -27.63 -14.15
C LEU A 195 -16.14 -27.01 -13.64
N PHE A 196 -16.02 -25.67 -13.68
CA PHE A 196 -14.88 -24.96 -13.10
C PHE A 196 -14.80 -25.15 -11.58
N TYR A 197 -15.91 -25.09 -10.87
CA TYR A 197 -15.95 -25.35 -9.43
C TYR A 197 -15.47 -26.76 -9.10
N LEU A 198 -15.94 -27.77 -9.84
CA LEU A 198 -15.46 -29.14 -9.70
C LEU A 198 -13.95 -29.25 -9.97
N LEU A 199 -13.44 -28.58 -11.00
CA LEU A 199 -12.01 -28.53 -11.30
C LEU A 199 -11.21 -27.94 -10.12
N CYS A 200 -11.67 -26.83 -9.55
CA CYS A 200 -11.06 -26.19 -8.39
C CYS A 200 -10.99 -27.12 -7.17
N VAL A 201 -12.09 -27.81 -6.87
CA VAL A 201 -12.15 -28.76 -5.74
C VAL A 201 -11.18 -29.94 -5.96
N ASN A 202 -11.06 -30.43 -7.20
CA ASN A 202 -10.21 -31.60 -7.52
C ASN A 202 -8.71 -31.28 -7.61
N LEU A 203 -8.32 -30.09 -8.08
CA LEU A 203 -6.90 -29.73 -8.21
C LEU A 203 -6.22 -29.41 -6.86
N GLY A 204 -7.00 -29.06 -5.84
CA GLY A 204 -6.50 -28.68 -4.51
C GLY A 204 -5.73 -27.35 -4.51
N SER A 205 -5.47 -26.81 -3.32
CA SER A 205 -4.81 -25.51 -3.12
C SER A 205 -3.30 -25.48 -3.44
N GLY A 206 -2.68 -26.63 -3.74
CA GLY A 206 -1.21 -26.76 -3.79
C GLY A 206 -0.57 -26.94 -5.17
N ARG A 207 -1.33 -27.25 -6.23
CA ARG A 207 -0.73 -27.61 -7.55
C ARG A 207 -0.66 -26.44 -8.54
N VAL A 208 -1.61 -25.50 -8.49
CA VAL A 208 -1.67 -24.33 -9.38
C VAL A 208 -2.23 -23.15 -8.60
N SER A 209 -1.67 -21.95 -8.81
CA SER A 209 -2.18 -20.73 -8.18
C SER A 209 -3.68 -20.52 -8.51
N LEU A 210 -4.51 -20.48 -7.47
CA LEU A 210 -5.96 -20.24 -7.59
C LEU A 210 -6.27 -18.94 -8.35
N PHE A 211 -5.45 -17.92 -8.14
CA PHE A 211 -5.58 -16.66 -8.84
C PHE A 211 -5.45 -16.84 -10.36
N VAL A 212 -4.48 -17.65 -10.80
CA VAL A 212 -4.27 -17.96 -12.22
C VAL A 212 -5.44 -18.77 -12.78
N LEU A 213 -5.93 -19.78 -12.04
CA LEU A 213 -7.08 -20.60 -12.44
C LEU A 213 -8.36 -19.77 -12.60
N CYS A 214 -8.73 -19.00 -11.57
CA CYS A 214 -9.92 -18.14 -11.61
C CYS A 214 -9.83 -17.08 -12.70
N SER A 215 -8.67 -16.45 -12.87
CA SER A 215 -8.47 -15.41 -13.91
C SER A 215 -8.57 -16.00 -15.32
N SER A 216 -8.00 -17.18 -15.53
CA SER A 216 -8.06 -17.88 -16.82
C SER A 216 -9.49 -18.34 -17.16
N ALA A 217 -10.19 -18.91 -16.18
CA ALA A 217 -11.58 -19.31 -16.36
C ALA A 217 -12.52 -18.12 -16.62
N LEU A 218 -12.30 -17.00 -15.94
CA LEU A 218 -13.06 -15.78 -16.19
C LEU A 218 -12.78 -15.21 -17.59
N ALA A 219 -11.51 -15.21 -18.03
CA ALA A 219 -11.13 -14.75 -19.36
C ALA A 219 -11.75 -15.61 -20.48
N LEU A 220 -11.67 -16.94 -20.33
CA LEU A 220 -12.32 -17.89 -21.25
C LEU A 220 -13.84 -17.69 -21.27
N PHE A 221 -14.48 -17.55 -20.11
CA PHE A 221 -15.91 -17.29 -20.04
C PHE A 221 -16.28 -15.98 -20.73
N ALA A 222 -15.55 -14.89 -20.46
CA ALA A 222 -15.75 -13.60 -21.11
C ALA A 222 -15.60 -13.68 -22.64
N LEU A 223 -14.62 -14.46 -23.14
CA LEU A 223 -14.46 -14.72 -24.57
C LEU A 223 -15.67 -15.46 -25.15
N THR A 224 -16.20 -16.48 -24.47
CA THR A 224 -17.40 -17.19 -24.94
C THR A 224 -18.65 -16.28 -24.98
N VAL A 225 -18.82 -15.42 -23.97
CA VAL A 225 -19.91 -14.43 -23.94
C VAL A 225 -19.75 -13.40 -25.06
N LEU A 226 -18.51 -12.97 -25.34
CA LEU A 226 -18.21 -12.07 -26.45
C LEU A 226 -18.53 -12.72 -27.81
N LEU A 227 -18.15 -13.98 -28.00
CA LEU A 227 -18.49 -14.73 -29.22
C LEU A 227 -20.01 -14.87 -29.38
N TYR A 228 -20.74 -15.18 -28.31
CA TYR A 228 -22.20 -15.20 -28.30
C TYR A 228 -22.80 -13.84 -28.70
N ASP A 229 -22.26 -12.75 -28.15
CA ASP A 229 -22.68 -11.40 -28.45
C ASP A 229 -22.48 -11.03 -29.92
N LEU A 230 -21.38 -11.47 -30.54
CA LEU A 230 -21.07 -11.21 -31.94
C LEU A 230 -21.89 -12.06 -32.91
N THR A 231 -22.26 -13.28 -32.52
CA THR A 231 -22.84 -14.28 -33.45
C THR A 231 -24.34 -14.50 -33.27
N PHE A 232 -24.79 -14.78 -32.04
CA PHE A 232 -26.15 -15.24 -31.75
C PHE A 232 -27.07 -14.13 -31.22
N ARG A 233 -26.55 -13.14 -30.48
CA ARG A 233 -27.38 -12.07 -29.88
C ARG A 233 -28.09 -11.19 -30.91
N ARG A 234 -27.57 -11.06 -32.14
CA ARG A 234 -28.24 -10.39 -33.27
C ARG A 234 -29.62 -10.95 -33.58
N GLN A 235 -29.91 -12.17 -33.14
CA GLN A 235 -31.21 -12.81 -33.34
C GLN A 235 -32.32 -12.27 -32.44
N VAL A 236 -31.97 -11.56 -31.36
CA VAL A 236 -32.88 -11.03 -30.33
C VAL A 236 -32.70 -9.53 -30.08
N THR A 237 -31.94 -8.85 -30.94
CA THR A 237 -31.69 -7.40 -30.87
C THR A 237 -31.86 -6.77 -32.25
N TYR A 238 -32.36 -5.53 -32.31
CA TYR A 238 -32.51 -4.79 -33.56
C TYR A 238 -31.16 -4.25 -34.04
N GLN A 239 -30.40 -3.63 -33.15
CA GLN A 239 -29.03 -3.18 -33.35
C GLN A 239 -28.13 -3.96 -32.39
N ASN A 240 -27.42 -4.99 -32.87
CA ASN A 240 -26.64 -5.87 -32.00
C ASN A 240 -25.49 -5.14 -31.28
N LEU A 241 -24.69 -4.37 -32.01
CA LEU A 241 -23.52 -3.65 -31.50
C LEU A 241 -23.79 -2.15 -31.46
N SER A 242 -23.44 -1.51 -30.34
CA SER A 242 -23.45 -0.05 -30.22
C SER A 242 -22.16 0.42 -29.56
N PHE A 243 -21.47 1.34 -30.22
CA PHE A 243 -20.18 1.85 -29.75
C PHE A 243 -20.39 3.13 -28.95
N ASN A 244 -19.99 3.12 -27.68
CA ASN A 244 -20.02 4.31 -26.83
C ASN A 244 -18.59 4.73 -26.50
N ARG A 245 -18.07 5.69 -27.26
CA ARG A 245 -16.70 6.22 -27.13
C ARG A 245 -16.35 6.61 -25.70
N ARG A 246 -17.27 7.26 -24.98
CA ARG A 246 -17.06 7.70 -23.59
C ARG A 246 -16.94 6.53 -22.63
N ARG A 247 -17.77 5.49 -22.77
CA ARG A 247 -17.68 4.29 -21.94
C ARG A 247 -16.42 3.48 -22.22
N VAL A 248 -16.05 3.35 -23.50
CA VAL A 248 -14.81 2.67 -23.89
C VAL A 248 -13.61 3.41 -23.31
N ALA A 249 -13.55 4.74 -23.45
CA ALA A 249 -12.49 5.54 -22.85
C ALA A 249 -12.44 5.41 -21.32
N ALA A 250 -13.58 5.43 -20.63
CA ALA A 250 -13.63 5.26 -19.18
C ALA A 250 -13.15 3.88 -18.73
N VAL A 251 -13.55 2.81 -19.41
CA VAL A 251 -13.09 1.45 -19.11
C VAL A 251 -11.60 1.29 -19.40
N LEU A 252 -11.10 1.81 -20.53
CA LEU A 252 -9.68 1.78 -20.85
C LEU A 252 -8.84 2.57 -19.84
N LEU A 253 -9.33 3.72 -19.37
CA LEU A 253 -8.68 4.49 -18.32
C LEU A 253 -8.64 3.70 -17.00
N LEU A 254 -9.74 3.08 -16.59
CA LEU A 254 -9.78 2.24 -15.38
C LEU A 254 -8.83 1.04 -15.49
N CYS A 255 -8.78 0.38 -16.66
CA CYS A 255 -7.82 -0.69 -16.92
C CYS A 255 -6.38 -0.18 -16.88
N PHE A 256 -6.09 0.96 -17.50
CA PHE A 256 -4.75 1.57 -17.50
C PHE A 256 -4.30 1.92 -16.08
N VAL A 257 -5.17 2.57 -15.29
CA VAL A 257 -4.88 2.92 -13.89
C VAL A 257 -4.70 1.66 -13.04
N GLY A 258 -5.56 0.65 -13.19
CA GLY A 258 -5.46 -0.61 -12.46
C GLY A 258 -4.19 -1.40 -12.81
N CYS A 259 -3.86 -1.51 -14.10
CA CYS A 259 -2.61 -2.13 -14.55
C CYS A 259 -1.38 -1.34 -14.09
N GLY A 260 -1.43 -0.01 -14.13
CA GLY A 260 -0.37 0.86 -13.63
C GLY A 260 -0.13 0.66 -12.13
N PHE A 261 -1.20 0.63 -11.33
CA PHE A 261 -1.14 0.37 -9.90
C PHE A 261 -0.51 -0.99 -9.58
N LEU A 262 -0.92 -2.06 -10.28
CA LEU A 262 -0.32 -3.39 -10.13
C LEU A 262 1.14 -3.44 -10.58
N ALA A 263 1.50 -2.68 -11.62
CA ALA A 263 2.88 -2.62 -12.10
C ALA A 263 3.82 -1.93 -11.09
N ILE A 264 3.35 -0.87 -10.44
CA ILE A 264 4.09 -0.07 -9.44
C ILE A 264 4.29 -0.82 -8.12
N ARG A 265 3.47 -1.84 -7.82
CA ARG A 265 3.61 -2.69 -6.60
C ARG A 265 4.48 -3.93 -6.78
N ARG A 266 4.92 -4.26 -8.00
CA ARG A 266 5.63 -5.52 -8.26
C ARG A 266 7.12 -5.40 -7.88
N ASP A 267 7.68 -6.44 -7.26
CA ASP A 267 9.13 -6.55 -7.04
C ASP A 267 9.89 -6.57 -8.36
N ARG A 268 10.78 -5.58 -8.53
CA ARG A 268 11.69 -5.47 -9.66
C ARG A 268 13.05 -5.00 -9.17
N PHE A 269 14.06 -5.83 -9.40
CA PHE A 269 15.43 -5.60 -8.93
C PHE A 269 16.28 -4.89 -10.00
N TYR A 270 15.92 -3.66 -10.35
CA TYR A 270 16.56 -2.93 -11.46
C TYR A 270 18.06 -2.69 -11.25
N VAL A 271 18.49 -2.43 -10.01
CA VAL A 271 19.89 -2.16 -9.65
C VAL A 271 20.74 -3.43 -9.48
N ARG A 272 20.15 -4.62 -9.60
CA ARG A 272 20.86 -5.90 -9.43
C ARG A 272 22.12 -6.04 -10.30
N PRO A 273 22.11 -5.67 -11.61
CA PRO A 273 23.32 -5.76 -12.42
C PRO A 273 24.48 -4.93 -11.88
N PHE A 274 24.22 -3.82 -11.19
CA PHE A 274 25.27 -3.06 -10.49
C PHE A 274 25.70 -3.75 -9.21
N ILE A 275 24.75 -4.19 -8.38
CA ILE A 275 25.05 -4.89 -7.11
C ILE A 275 25.93 -6.12 -7.35
N ASP A 276 25.65 -6.90 -8.39
CA ASP A 276 26.43 -8.10 -8.75
C ASP A 276 27.89 -7.76 -9.15
N THR A 277 28.20 -6.49 -9.44
CA THR A 277 29.58 -6.02 -9.73
C THR A 277 30.30 -5.42 -8.52
N VAL A 278 29.61 -5.25 -7.39
CA VAL A 278 30.20 -4.65 -6.18
C VAL A 278 31.20 -5.62 -5.57
N PRO A 279 32.49 -5.26 -5.46
CA PRO A 279 33.47 -6.11 -4.84
C PRO A 279 33.40 -6.03 -3.31
N VAL A 280 33.96 -7.05 -2.65
CA VAL A 280 34.25 -7.01 -1.22
C VAL A 280 35.25 -5.88 -0.96
N VAL A 281 34.93 -5.02 0.00
CA VAL A 281 35.84 -3.96 0.44
C VAL A 281 36.82 -4.55 1.46
N PRO A 282 38.13 -4.34 1.34
CA PRO A 282 39.08 -4.79 2.35
C PRO A 282 38.74 -4.17 3.72
N HIS A 283 38.49 -5.02 4.71
CA HIS A 283 38.11 -4.62 6.07
C HIS A 283 38.68 -5.61 7.10
N ARG A 284 38.72 -5.19 8.37
CA ARG A 284 39.05 -6.09 9.48
C ARG A 284 37.81 -6.89 9.87
N THR A 285 38.00 -8.16 10.21
CA THR A 285 36.92 -9.04 10.65
C THR A 285 37.02 -9.26 12.15
N PHE A 286 35.89 -9.13 12.84
CA PHE A 286 35.83 -9.28 14.29
C PHE A 286 34.86 -10.39 14.69
N PRO A 287 35.11 -11.11 15.81
CA PRO A 287 34.13 -12.04 16.35
C PRO A 287 32.83 -11.31 16.70
N ILE A 288 31.71 -11.83 16.19
CA ILE A 288 30.36 -11.34 16.48
C ILE A 288 29.56 -12.48 17.11
N SER A 289 29.01 -12.24 18.30
CA SER A 289 28.11 -13.15 18.98
C SER A 289 26.72 -12.53 19.14
N TYR A 290 25.71 -13.38 19.35
CA TYR A 290 24.32 -12.98 19.51
C TYR A 290 23.72 -13.67 20.72
N GLU A 291 23.09 -12.90 21.60
CA GLU A 291 22.40 -13.37 22.80
C GLU A 291 20.90 -13.57 22.55
N GLU A 292 20.27 -14.49 23.28
CA GLU A 292 18.81 -14.70 23.19
C GLU A 292 17.99 -13.45 23.54
N SER A 293 18.57 -12.55 24.34
CA SER A 293 18.02 -11.25 24.71
C SER A 293 17.84 -10.28 23.52
N GLY A 294 18.47 -10.54 22.38
CA GLY A 294 18.46 -9.62 21.24
C GLY A 294 19.75 -8.81 21.06
N VAL A 295 20.72 -8.96 21.96
CA VAL A 295 21.97 -8.19 21.94
C VAL A 295 23.02 -8.84 21.05
N TYR A 296 23.63 -8.05 20.17
CA TYR A 296 24.85 -8.45 19.46
C TYR A 296 26.08 -7.92 20.21
N THR A 297 27.13 -8.74 20.30
CA THR A 297 28.43 -8.32 20.83
C THR A 297 29.51 -8.46 19.76
N ILE A 298 30.28 -7.40 19.53
CA ILE A 298 31.43 -7.37 18.64
C ILE A 298 32.69 -7.25 19.51
N VAL A 299 33.64 -8.19 19.36
CA VAL A 299 34.92 -8.14 20.08
C VAL A 299 35.96 -7.46 19.21
N ALA A 300 36.28 -6.21 19.53
CA ALA A 300 37.26 -5.41 18.82
C ALA A 300 38.67 -5.59 19.43
N PRO A 301 39.68 -6.02 18.65
CA PRO A 301 41.06 -6.18 19.09
C PRO A 301 41.73 -4.82 19.33
N GLU A 302 43.06 -4.83 19.50
CA GLU A 302 43.83 -3.60 19.68
C GLU A 302 43.65 -2.58 18.55
N GLY A 303 43.60 -1.31 18.95
CA GLY A 303 43.39 -0.17 18.07
C GLY A 303 41.94 0.31 17.95
N ASP A 304 41.76 1.35 17.15
CA ASP A 304 40.48 2.04 17.00
C ASP A 304 39.44 1.18 16.29
N PHE A 305 38.17 1.30 16.68
CA PHE A 305 37.03 0.69 15.99
C PHE A 305 36.25 1.78 15.26
N ARG A 306 36.08 1.65 13.93
CA ARG A 306 35.54 2.70 13.07
C ARG A 306 34.15 2.35 12.58
N ILE A 307 33.20 3.23 12.84
CA ILE A 307 31.82 3.14 12.38
C ILE A 307 31.61 4.17 11.28
N LEU A 308 31.13 3.75 10.12
CA LEU A 308 30.60 4.67 9.12
C LEU A 308 29.11 4.86 9.37
N HIS A 309 28.71 6.08 9.74
CA HIS A 309 27.33 6.51 9.85
C HIS A 309 26.86 7.03 8.48
N LEU A 310 25.76 6.46 7.98
CA LEU A 310 25.06 6.86 6.77
C LEU A 310 23.60 7.16 7.11
N THR A 311 22.93 7.97 6.30
CA THR A 311 21.50 8.27 6.49
C THR A 311 20.83 8.62 5.18
N ASP A 312 19.50 8.48 5.13
CA ASP A 312 18.67 9.06 4.06
C ASP A 312 19.11 8.59 2.67
N ILE A 313 19.13 7.26 2.48
CA ILE A 313 19.59 6.61 1.24
C ILE A 313 18.49 6.69 0.16
N HIS A 314 17.23 6.62 0.57
CA HIS A 314 16.03 6.80 -0.26
C HIS A 314 16.01 6.01 -1.57
N LEU A 315 16.19 4.69 -1.48
CA LEU A 315 16.03 3.81 -2.64
C LEU A 315 14.56 3.70 -3.04
N GLY A 316 14.23 4.06 -4.28
CA GLY A 316 12.85 4.05 -4.79
C GLY A 316 12.40 2.71 -5.37
N GLY A 317 13.32 1.90 -5.93
CA GLY A 317 13.00 0.57 -6.44
C GLY A 317 12.15 0.55 -7.71
N SER A 318 12.18 1.62 -8.52
CA SER A 318 11.42 1.74 -9.77
C SER A 318 12.30 2.05 -10.98
N LEU A 319 11.72 1.97 -12.18
CA LEU A 319 12.41 2.40 -13.41
C LEU A 319 12.68 3.92 -13.40
N PHE A 320 11.83 4.70 -12.72
CA PHE A 320 11.96 6.16 -12.62
C PHE A 320 13.01 6.57 -11.60
N SER A 321 13.16 5.81 -10.51
CA SER A 321 14.22 6.04 -9.53
C SER A 321 15.55 5.38 -9.90
N TYR A 322 15.57 4.45 -10.88
CA TYR A 322 16.75 3.63 -11.20
C TYR A 322 18.08 4.39 -11.25
N ARG A 323 18.13 5.52 -11.98
CA ARG A 323 19.35 6.33 -12.07
C ARG A 323 19.79 6.85 -10.70
N LYS A 324 18.84 7.31 -9.89
CA LYS A 324 19.06 7.86 -8.56
C LYS A 324 19.44 6.77 -7.56
N ASP A 325 18.79 5.61 -7.63
CA ASP A 325 19.13 4.43 -6.83
C ASP A 325 20.57 3.96 -7.11
N LEU A 326 21.00 3.99 -8.37
CA LEU A 326 22.39 3.71 -8.73
C LEU A 326 23.37 4.74 -8.18
N LEU A 327 23.03 6.03 -8.21
CA LEU A 327 23.87 7.09 -7.66
C LEU A 327 24.00 6.96 -6.14
N ALA A 328 22.90 6.66 -5.45
CA ALA A 328 22.88 6.41 -4.01
C ALA A 328 23.79 5.22 -3.64
N LEU A 329 23.61 4.06 -4.29
CA LEU A 329 24.46 2.89 -4.00
C LEU A 329 25.94 3.12 -4.35
N LYS A 330 26.24 3.85 -5.43
CA LYS A 330 27.62 4.26 -5.76
C LYS A 330 28.20 5.20 -4.72
N ALA A 331 27.41 6.13 -4.20
CA ALA A 331 27.83 7.02 -3.13
C ALA A 331 28.19 6.23 -1.87
N CYS A 332 27.30 5.32 -1.43
CA CYS A 332 27.57 4.43 -0.31
C CYS A 332 28.85 3.62 -0.56
N PHE A 333 29.02 3.02 -1.75
CA PHE A 333 30.21 2.24 -2.06
C PHE A 333 31.50 3.08 -1.99
N ARG A 334 31.50 4.30 -2.54
CA ARG A 334 32.66 5.19 -2.50
C ARG A 334 33.05 5.55 -1.08
N LEU A 335 32.07 5.89 -0.23
CA LEU A 335 32.29 6.21 1.17
C LEU A 335 32.82 5.01 1.95
N ILE A 336 32.21 3.83 1.78
CA ILE A 336 32.64 2.58 2.42
C ILE A 336 34.06 2.21 1.96
N ASN A 337 34.35 2.28 0.66
CA ASN A 337 35.66 1.92 0.12
C ASN A 337 36.78 2.89 0.53
N ALA A 338 36.46 4.18 0.63
CA ALA A 338 37.42 5.21 1.06
C ALA A 338 37.68 5.15 2.56
N THR A 339 36.64 4.93 3.37
CA THR A 339 36.76 4.95 4.84
C THR A 339 37.16 3.60 5.42
N ARG A 340 36.85 2.48 4.76
CA ARG A 340 37.09 1.10 5.24
C ARG A 340 36.67 0.90 6.70
N PRO A 341 35.38 1.10 7.01
CA PRO A 341 34.89 0.99 8.37
C PRO A 341 34.83 -0.47 8.83
N ASP A 342 34.74 -0.69 10.13
CA ASP A 342 34.50 -2.01 10.72
C ASP A 342 33.01 -2.30 10.91
N LEU A 343 32.18 -1.26 10.97
CA LEU A 343 30.73 -1.34 11.07
C LEU A 343 30.09 -0.20 10.29
N VAL A 344 28.97 -0.46 9.61
CA VAL A 344 28.13 0.59 9.02
C VAL A 344 26.84 0.72 9.82
N ILE A 345 26.47 1.93 10.23
CA ILE A 345 25.17 2.21 10.87
C ILE A 345 24.38 3.16 9.99
N VAL A 346 23.15 2.77 9.65
CA VAL A 346 22.23 3.60 8.86
C VAL A 346 21.12 4.17 9.74
N THR A 347 20.97 5.49 9.84
CA THR A 347 19.89 6.12 10.63
C THR A 347 18.63 6.36 9.80
N GLY A 348 18.03 5.28 9.30
CA GLY A 348 16.70 5.30 8.70
C GLY A 348 16.63 5.79 7.25
N ASP A 349 15.41 5.72 6.73
CA ASP A 349 15.05 6.17 5.39
C ASP A 349 15.88 5.49 4.30
N LEU A 350 15.99 4.17 4.46
CA LEU A 350 16.60 3.30 3.46
C LEU A 350 15.74 3.25 2.20
N CYS A 351 14.42 3.20 2.38
CA CYS A 351 13.44 3.07 1.31
C CYS A 351 12.65 4.37 1.12
N PHE A 352 12.22 4.64 -0.12
CA PHE A 352 11.35 5.78 -0.42
C PHE A 352 10.13 5.38 -1.27
N PRO A 353 9.15 4.66 -0.69
CA PRO A 353 7.98 4.13 -1.39
C PRO A 353 6.86 5.19 -1.60
N LEU A 354 7.23 6.43 -1.93
CA LEU A 354 6.27 7.52 -2.20
C LEU A 354 5.92 7.61 -3.69
N GLY A 355 4.78 7.03 -4.05
CA GLY A 355 4.36 6.77 -5.44
C GLY A 355 4.50 7.90 -6.46
N ILE A 356 4.31 9.19 -6.14
CA ILE A 356 4.49 10.25 -7.16
C ILE A 356 5.98 10.56 -7.39
N PHE A 357 6.81 10.45 -6.35
CA PHE A 357 8.22 10.80 -6.41
C PHE A 357 9.10 9.61 -6.84
N SER A 358 8.81 8.41 -6.35
CA SER A 358 9.53 7.20 -6.72
C SER A 358 8.81 6.37 -7.78
N MET A 359 7.53 6.63 -8.09
CA MET A 359 6.71 5.76 -8.97
C MET A 359 6.75 4.30 -8.53
N SER A 360 6.81 4.09 -7.21
CA SER A 360 6.89 2.82 -6.51
C SER A 360 6.13 2.91 -5.19
N PHE A 361 5.38 1.87 -4.86
CA PHE A 361 4.96 1.63 -3.47
C PHE A 361 5.77 0.48 -2.85
N ASN A 362 6.80 0.01 -3.53
CA ASN A 362 7.57 -1.14 -3.13
C ASN A 362 8.72 -0.74 -2.20
N ASN A 363 8.68 -1.24 -0.97
CA ASN A 363 9.75 -1.14 0.02
C ASN A 363 10.55 -2.45 0.18
N SER A 364 10.06 -3.61 -0.27
CA SER A 364 10.80 -4.88 -0.23
C SER A 364 11.99 -4.92 -1.18
N ALA A 365 11.82 -4.50 -2.43
CA ALA A 365 12.88 -4.52 -3.43
C ALA A 365 14.07 -3.60 -3.05
N PRO A 366 13.86 -2.36 -2.57
CA PRO A 366 14.89 -1.54 -1.94
C PRO A 366 15.64 -2.21 -0.79
N VAL A 367 14.93 -2.83 0.17
CA VAL A 367 15.54 -3.56 1.29
C VAL A 367 16.45 -4.67 0.79
N TYR A 368 15.96 -5.52 -0.11
CA TYR A 368 16.76 -6.59 -0.71
C TYR A 368 17.96 -6.05 -1.49
N ALA A 369 17.80 -4.94 -2.20
CA ALA A 369 18.87 -4.32 -2.97
C ALA A 369 20.00 -3.85 -2.05
N PHE A 370 19.68 -3.10 -1.00
CA PHE A 370 20.69 -2.61 -0.06
C PHE A 370 21.31 -3.74 0.78
N ALA A 371 20.51 -4.70 1.25
CA ALA A 371 21.03 -5.84 1.99
C ALA A 371 21.98 -6.70 1.13
N SER A 372 21.67 -6.88 -0.16
CA SER A 372 22.55 -7.59 -1.10
C SER A 372 23.80 -6.78 -1.44
N PHE A 373 23.66 -5.47 -1.60
CA PHE A 373 24.78 -4.53 -1.74
C PHE A 373 25.75 -4.65 -0.56
N MET A 374 25.25 -4.55 0.67
CA MET A 374 26.07 -4.66 1.88
C MET A 374 26.68 -6.06 2.02
N ARG A 375 25.95 -7.12 1.67
CA ARG A 375 26.49 -8.49 1.64
C ARG A 375 27.71 -8.59 0.72
N ASN A 376 27.66 -7.98 -0.46
CA ASN A 376 28.78 -7.98 -1.40
C ASN A 376 29.96 -7.13 -0.89
N VAL A 377 29.68 -6.00 -0.22
CA VAL A 377 30.71 -5.18 0.45
C VAL A 377 31.42 -5.97 1.55
N GLY A 378 30.68 -6.82 2.28
CA GLY A 378 31.21 -7.74 3.29
C GLY A 378 31.28 -7.17 4.72
N ILE A 379 31.12 -5.86 4.89
CA ILE A 379 31.22 -5.19 6.20
C ILE A 379 29.90 -5.37 6.97
N PRO A 380 29.95 -5.68 8.29
CA PRO A 380 28.77 -5.72 9.14
C PRO A 380 28.01 -4.40 9.14
N TRP A 381 26.68 -4.47 9.24
CA TRP A 381 25.85 -3.27 9.29
C TRP A 381 24.59 -3.43 10.13
N ALA A 382 24.14 -2.31 10.67
CA ALA A 382 22.90 -2.19 11.43
C ALA A 382 22.15 -0.92 10.98
N PHE A 383 20.87 -0.80 11.35
CA PHE A 383 20.10 0.39 11.00
C PHE A 383 19.00 0.69 12.02
N ALA A 384 18.69 1.96 12.20
CA ALA A 384 17.44 2.41 12.79
C ALA A 384 16.41 2.62 11.66
N TYR A 385 15.11 2.47 11.94
CA TYR A 385 14.09 2.77 10.95
C TYR A 385 13.86 4.28 10.82
N GLY A 386 13.54 4.72 9.61
CA GLY A 386 12.99 6.04 9.34
C GLY A 386 11.48 6.05 9.16
N ASN A 387 10.94 7.23 8.85
CA ASN A 387 9.52 7.42 8.61
C ASN A 387 9.10 6.86 7.24
N HIS A 388 9.97 6.93 6.22
CA HIS A 388 9.65 6.45 4.87
C HIS A 388 9.74 4.93 4.71
N ASP A 389 10.46 4.24 5.58
CA ASP A 389 10.66 2.79 5.48
C ASP A 389 9.35 1.98 5.59
N THR A 390 8.36 2.47 6.36
CA THR A 390 7.03 1.86 6.50
C THR A 390 5.90 2.84 6.23
N GLU A 391 5.95 3.55 5.10
CA GLU A 391 4.83 4.38 4.67
C GLU A 391 3.50 3.61 4.64
N SER A 392 2.40 4.27 5.02
CA SER A 392 1.07 3.63 5.07
C SER A 392 0.60 3.07 3.72
N ILE A 393 1.07 3.67 2.63
CA ILE A 393 0.78 3.26 1.24
C ILE A 393 1.76 2.22 0.69
N ALA A 394 2.81 1.88 1.44
CA ALA A 394 3.83 0.93 1.00
C ALA A 394 3.24 -0.48 0.83
N SER A 395 4.00 -1.34 0.15
CA SER A 395 3.58 -2.69 -0.19
C SER A 395 3.70 -3.64 0.99
N MET A 396 4.77 -3.51 1.79
CA MET A 396 4.94 -4.25 3.04
C MET A 396 4.73 -3.36 4.26
N GLY A 397 3.97 -3.88 5.24
CA GLY A 397 3.81 -3.26 6.56
C GLY A 397 4.92 -3.63 7.54
N LYS A 398 4.81 -3.13 8.78
CA LYS A 398 5.82 -3.32 9.84
C LYS A 398 6.19 -4.79 10.10
N ALA A 399 5.19 -5.66 10.23
CA ALA A 399 5.40 -7.08 10.53
C ALA A 399 6.03 -7.87 9.36
N GLU A 400 5.68 -7.50 8.12
CA GLU A 400 6.24 -8.12 6.92
C GLU A 400 7.70 -7.72 6.71
N LEU A 401 8.03 -6.44 6.94
CA LEU A 401 9.43 -5.98 6.93
C LEU A 401 10.25 -6.60 8.06
N ASP A 402 9.71 -6.71 9.27
CA ASP A 402 10.41 -7.40 10.37
C ASP A 402 10.75 -8.86 10.00
N ALA A 403 9.79 -9.60 9.44
CA ALA A 403 10.02 -10.95 8.95
C ALA A 403 11.08 -10.99 7.83
N LEU A 404 11.05 -10.03 6.91
CA LEU A 404 12.04 -9.88 5.85
C LEU A 404 13.45 -9.62 6.42
N PHE A 405 13.63 -8.63 7.29
CA PHE A 405 14.93 -8.31 7.87
C PHE A 405 15.47 -9.44 8.75
N ARG A 406 14.62 -10.13 9.53
CA ARG A 406 15.02 -11.36 10.26
C ARG A 406 15.54 -12.44 9.31
N SER A 407 14.89 -12.63 8.16
CA SER A 407 15.34 -13.61 7.16
C SER A 407 16.69 -13.24 6.53
N LEU A 408 16.99 -11.94 6.43
CA LEU A 408 18.23 -11.39 5.87
C LEU A 408 19.33 -11.18 6.92
N SER A 409 19.04 -11.41 8.20
CA SER A 409 19.94 -11.13 9.31
C SER A 409 21.18 -12.06 9.36
N PHE A 410 22.02 -11.89 10.36
CA PHE A 410 23.39 -12.37 10.47
C PHE A 410 23.56 -13.87 10.19
N ARG A 411 22.66 -14.74 10.67
CA ARG A 411 22.72 -16.20 10.41
C ARG A 411 22.61 -16.54 8.92
N THR A 412 22.00 -15.67 8.13
CA THR A 412 21.81 -15.85 6.67
C THR A 412 22.80 -15.04 5.85
N SER A 413 23.09 -13.80 6.25
CA SER A 413 23.92 -12.86 5.47
C SER A 413 25.35 -12.72 5.94
N ALA A 414 25.66 -13.17 7.16
CA ALA A 414 26.93 -12.97 7.87
C ALA A 414 27.32 -11.49 8.10
N ASN A 415 26.43 -10.53 7.87
CA ASN A 415 26.78 -9.11 8.05
C ASN A 415 25.64 -8.19 8.53
N LEU A 416 24.35 -8.47 8.25
CA LEU A 416 23.27 -7.66 8.80
C LEU A 416 23.03 -8.02 10.27
N LEU A 417 23.27 -7.07 11.18
CA LEU A 417 23.01 -7.20 12.61
C LEU A 417 21.57 -6.79 12.93
N TYR A 418 20.58 -7.53 12.45
CA TYR A 418 19.18 -7.34 12.85
C TYR A 418 18.81 -8.36 13.94
N PRO A 419 18.25 -7.98 15.08
CA PRO A 419 18.05 -8.90 16.19
C PRO A 419 16.86 -9.84 15.90
N TYR A 420 17.04 -11.12 16.25
CA TYR A 420 16.02 -12.15 16.08
C TYR A 420 14.92 -12.02 17.15
N ALA A 421 15.25 -11.48 18.33
CA ALA A 421 14.33 -11.11 19.38
C ALA A 421 14.28 -9.58 19.49
N GLN A 422 13.06 -9.03 19.58
CA GLN A 422 12.84 -7.60 19.77
C GLN A 422 12.40 -7.38 21.23
N PRO A 423 12.85 -6.31 21.90
CA PRO A 423 12.32 -5.94 23.20
C PRO A 423 10.81 -5.65 23.09
N ALA A 424 10.08 -5.91 24.17
CA ALA A 424 8.62 -5.71 24.24
C ALA A 424 8.26 -4.23 24.45
N VAL A 425 8.75 -3.36 23.57
CA VAL A 425 8.55 -1.90 23.59
C VAL A 425 8.01 -1.41 22.25
N THR A 426 7.50 -0.19 22.23
CA THR A 426 7.00 0.47 21.02
C THR A 426 8.08 0.61 19.96
N GLY A 427 7.67 0.53 18.69
CA GLY A 427 8.55 0.77 17.54
C GLY A 427 9.04 -0.51 16.87
N ARG A 428 10.08 -0.35 16.04
CA ARG A 428 10.66 -1.33 15.13
C ARG A 428 12.17 -1.33 15.30
N ASN A 429 12.79 -2.49 15.51
CA ASN A 429 14.24 -2.61 15.65
C ASN A 429 14.87 -1.70 16.72
N ASN A 430 14.29 -1.68 17.93
CA ASN A 430 15.01 -1.16 19.08
C ASN A 430 16.07 -2.18 19.47
N GLN A 431 17.34 -1.78 19.40
CA GLN A 431 18.47 -2.69 19.41
C GLN A 431 19.63 -2.14 20.23
N LEU A 432 20.31 -3.04 20.94
CA LEU A 432 21.59 -2.79 21.58
C LEU A 432 22.68 -3.63 20.92
N ILE A 433 23.79 -2.99 20.55
CA ILE A 433 25.02 -3.63 20.11
C ILE A 433 26.15 -3.24 21.06
N CYS A 434 26.83 -4.22 21.65
CA CYS A 434 27.97 -4.00 22.53
C CYS A 434 29.27 -4.17 21.75
N VAL A 435 30.11 -3.14 21.71
CA VAL A 435 31.51 -3.26 21.28
C VAL A 435 32.36 -3.49 22.52
N ARG A 436 33.07 -4.62 22.59
CA ARG A 436 33.93 -4.99 23.72
C ARG A 436 35.38 -5.09 23.30
N ASN A 437 36.28 -4.82 24.23
CA ASN A 437 37.71 -5.11 24.08
C ASN A 437 37.97 -6.62 24.17
N GLU A 438 39.17 -7.06 23.79
CA GLU A 438 39.59 -8.47 23.92
C GLU A 438 39.58 -8.98 25.37
N ASP A 439 39.83 -8.09 26.34
CA ASP A 439 39.75 -8.41 27.77
C ASP A 439 38.31 -8.52 28.32
N GLY A 440 37.32 -8.30 27.45
CA GLY A 440 35.90 -8.37 27.77
C GLY A 440 35.30 -7.07 28.29
N THR A 441 36.08 -6.01 28.54
CA THR A 441 35.55 -4.72 29.00
C THR A 441 34.69 -4.05 27.94
N LEU A 442 33.63 -3.34 28.35
CA LEU A 442 32.76 -2.59 27.43
C LEU A 442 33.50 -1.38 26.87
N ARG A 443 33.77 -1.40 25.57
CA ARG A 443 34.32 -0.24 24.85
C ARG A 443 33.23 0.80 24.61
N GLN A 444 32.11 0.37 24.01
CA GLN A 444 30.97 1.25 23.74
C GLN A 444 29.67 0.43 23.57
N ALA A 445 28.58 0.90 24.17
CA ALA A 445 27.23 0.43 23.86
C ALA A 445 26.60 1.31 22.77
N LEU A 446 26.13 0.68 21.70
CA LEU A 446 25.49 1.35 20.56
C LEU A 446 23.99 1.04 20.61
N PHE A 447 23.19 2.04 20.91
CA PHE A 447 21.74 1.94 20.92
C PHE A 447 21.18 2.41 19.58
N LEU A 448 20.43 1.56 18.89
CA LEU A 448 19.63 1.95 17.74
C LEU A 448 18.16 1.97 18.18
N LEU A 449 17.52 3.14 18.14
CA LEU A 449 16.16 3.34 18.64
C LEU A 449 15.23 3.72 17.48
N ASP A 450 14.02 3.15 17.48
CA ASP A 450 12.98 3.59 16.55
C ASP A 450 12.42 4.93 17.02
N SER A 451 12.65 6.00 16.27
CA SER A 451 11.95 7.26 16.48
C SER A 451 10.48 7.22 16.03
N ASN A 452 9.99 6.05 15.62
CA ASN A 452 8.68 5.80 15.03
C ASN A 452 8.56 6.54 13.66
N ALA A 453 7.34 6.78 13.19
CA ALA A 453 7.12 7.40 11.88
C ALA A 453 6.20 8.62 11.99
N TYR A 454 4.91 8.39 12.22
CA TYR A 454 3.90 9.46 12.25
C TYR A 454 2.88 9.18 13.35
N THR A 455 2.38 10.24 14.00
CA THR A 455 1.33 10.14 15.04
C THR A 455 -0.05 9.88 14.44
N GLY A 456 -0.25 10.26 13.17
CA GLY A 456 -1.54 10.19 12.48
C GLY A 456 -2.43 11.42 12.68
N GLU A 457 -1.96 12.44 13.40
CA GLU A 457 -2.71 13.66 13.73
C GLU A 457 -2.71 14.73 12.63
N GLY A 458 -1.95 14.51 11.54
CA GLY A 458 -1.83 15.48 10.46
C GLY A 458 -0.77 15.12 9.43
N PHE A 459 -0.62 16.00 8.43
CA PHE A 459 0.46 15.92 7.46
C PHE A 459 1.77 16.37 8.13
N GLN A 460 2.83 15.56 8.04
CA GLN A 460 4.12 15.80 8.68
C GLN A 460 4.09 15.86 10.23
N SER A 461 3.10 15.23 10.86
CA SER A 461 3.10 15.03 12.32
C SER A 461 3.97 13.82 12.68
N TYR A 462 5.26 14.07 12.92
CA TYR A 462 6.24 13.06 13.27
C TYR A 462 6.02 12.52 14.68
N ASP A 463 6.19 11.20 14.83
CA ASP A 463 6.15 10.55 16.14
C ASP A 463 7.51 10.67 16.86
N TYR A 464 7.59 10.16 18.08
CA TYR A 464 8.75 10.32 18.96
C TYR A 464 9.13 9.00 19.64
N ILE A 465 10.32 8.96 20.24
CA ILE A 465 10.76 7.85 21.09
C ILE A 465 9.96 7.87 22.39
N ARG A 466 9.16 6.83 22.62
CA ARG A 466 8.15 6.78 23.68
C ARG A 466 8.72 6.37 25.03
N ASP A 467 7.93 6.61 26.09
CA ASP A 467 8.32 6.37 27.48
C ASP A 467 8.75 4.92 27.77
N ASP A 468 8.14 3.92 27.12
CA ASP A 468 8.52 2.51 27.26
C ASP A 468 9.89 2.21 26.59
N GLN A 469 10.17 2.82 25.44
CA GLN A 469 11.48 2.76 24.80
C GLN A 469 12.56 3.43 25.66
N VAL A 470 12.24 4.58 26.28
CA VAL A 470 13.15 5.28 27.21
C VAL A 470 13.40 4.45 28.46
N ALA A 471 12.36 3.80 29.02
CA ALA A 471 12.50 2.91 30.16
C ALA A 471 13.42 1.72 29.83
N TRP A 472 13.23 1.08 28.67
CA TRP A 472 14.11 0.01 28.21
C TRP A 472 15.56 0.48 28.03
N TYR A 473 15.78 1.63 27.39
CA TYR A 473 17.13 2.22 27.28
C TYR A 473 17.77 2.42 28.66
N ARG A 474 17.04 3.00 29.62
CA ARG A 474 17.51 3.19 30.99
C ARG A 474 17.88 1.87 31.66
N GLU A 475 17.01 0.86 31.55
CA GLU A 475 17.22 -0.46 32.12
C GLU A 475 18.48 -1.13 31.55
N GLU A 476 18.70 -1.06 30.24
CA GLU A 476 19.89 -1.60 29.60
C GLU A 476 21.18 -0.86 30.01
N VAL A 477 21.16 0.47 30.11
CA VAL A 477 22.30 1.24 30.62
C VAL A 477 22.63 0.84 32.06
N LEU A 478 21.63 0.77 32.94
CA LEU A 478 21.83 0.37 34.34
C LEU A 478 22.32 -1.10 34.45
N ARG A 479 21.82 -1.99 33.60
CA ARG A 479 22.28 -3.38 33.51
C ARG A 479 23.75 -3.44 33.12
N LEU A 480 24.16 -2.69 32.09
CA LEU A 480 25.56 -2.62 31.65
C LEU A 480 26.44 -1.99 32.74
N GLN A 481 26.02 -0.88 33.37
CA GLN A 481 26.76 -0.26 34.47
C GLN A 481 27.02 -1.23 35.61
N LYS A 482 26.02 -2.03 35.98
CA LYS A 482 26.15 -3.07 37.00
C LYS A 482 27.12 -4.18 36.57
N GLN A 483 27.16 -4.53 35.29
CA GLN A 483 28.09 -5.55 34.76
C GLN A 483 29.53 -5.04 34.73
N GLU A 484 29.75 -3.80 34.31
CA GLU A 484 31.10 -3.21 34.21
C GLU A 484 31.63 -2.70 35.56
N GLY A 485 30.75 -2.50 36.56
CA GLY A 485 31.12 -1.91 37.85
C GLY A 485 31.48 -0.42 37.77
N THR A 486 31.17 0.22 36.64
CA THR A 486 31.45 1.63 36.34
C THR A 486 30.40 2.18 35.38
N ARG A 487 30.54 3.43 34.93
CA ARG A 487 29.71 4.02 33.88
C ARG A 487 29.79 3.14 32.62
N ALA A 488 28.65 2.86 32.00
CA ALA A 488 28.57 2.20 30.70
C ALA A 488 28.66 3.26 29.59
N PRO A 489 29.76 3.36 28.83
CA PRO A 489 29.88 4.33 27.75
C PRO A 489 28.88 3.97 26.65
N SER A 490 28.12 4.96 26.15
CA SER A 490 27.15 4.71 25.09
C SER A 490 27.02 5.82 24.04
N LEU A 491 26.58 5.41 22.86
CA LEU A 491 26.13 6.25 21.74
C LEU A 491 24.74 5.82 21.30
N VAL A 492 23.93 6.76 20.83
CA VAL A 492 22.55 6.51 20.42
C VAL A 492 22.34 6.94 18.96
N PHE A 493 21.61 6.12 18.20
CA PHE A 493 21.29 6.32 16.78
C PHE A 493 19.78 6.21 16.58
N PHE A 494 19.18 7.18 15.92
CA PHE A 494 17.74 7.20 15.56
C PHE A 494 17.53 8.06 14.32
N HIS A 495 16.33 8.08 13.74
CA HIS A 495 16.10 8.81 12.50
C HIS A 495 15.59 10.25 12.73
N ILE A 496 14.43 10.42 13.34
CA ILE A 496 13.79 11.73 13.57
C ILE A 496 14.49 12.43 14.74
N PRO A 497 14.92 13.70 14.59
CA PRO A 497 15.66 14.42 15.62
C PRO A 497 14.82 14.65 16.88
N LEU A 498 15.49 14.59 18.04
CA LEU A 498 14.88 15.03 19.30
C LEU A 498 14.72 16.55 19.31
N ARG A 499 13.82 17.05 20.16
CA ARG A 499 13.59 18.49 20.33
C ARG A 499 14.85 19.24 20.75
N GLU A 500 15.75 18.58 21.48
CA GLU A 500 17.00 19.16 21.97
C GLU A 500 17.99 19.49 20.85
N TYR A 501 17.87 18.88 19.66
CA TYR A 501 18.59 19.35 18.47
C TYR A 501 18.14 20.75 18.07
N LYS A 502 16.83 21.01 18.11
CA LYS A 502 16.24 22.33 17.81
C LYS A 502 16.62 23.36 18.86
N GLU A 503 16.65 22.98 20.13
CA GLU A 503 17.06 23.84 21.23
C GLU A 503 18.55 24.19 21.14
N ALA A 504 19.42 23.19 20.97
CA ALA A 504 20.85 23.39 20.79
C ALA A 504 21.17 24.28 19.58
N TYR A 505 20.50 24.06 18.46
CA TYR A 505 20.67 24.89 17.26
C TYR A 505 20.19 26.34 17.49
N SER A 506 19.10 26.53 18.23
CA SER A 506 18.61 27.87 18.58
C SER A 506 19.60 28.63 19.47
N LEU A 507 20.20 27.95 20.45
CA LEU A 507 21.25 28.50 21.31
C LEU A 507 22.52 28.82 20.52
N TYR A 508 22.90 27.96 19.56
CA TYR A 508 24.03 28.19 18.67
C TYR A 508 23.85 29.46 17.83
N LEU A 509 22.67 29.66 17.24
CA LEU A 509 22.36 30.89 16.49
C LEU A 509 22.37 32.15 17.36
N GLN A 510 22.14 32.01 18.67
CA GLN A 510 22.21 33.11 19.64
C GLN A 510 23.64 33.36 20.17
N GLY A 511 24.62 32.52 19.80
CA GLY A 511 25.99 32.60 20.31
C GLY A 511 26.11 32.22 21.80
N SER A 512 25.19 31.40 22.33
CA SER A 512 25.25 30.93 23.71
C SER A 512 26.46 30.02 23.94
N SER A 513 27.13 30.18 25.08
CA SER A 513 28.23 29.32 25.52
C SER A 513 27.77 27.95 26.05
N GLU A 514 26.45 27.72 26.15
CA GLU A 514 25.88 26.43 26.54
C GLU A 514 26.05 25.35 25.46
N VAL A 515 26.39 25.75 24.25
CA VAL A 515 26.60 24.85 23.12
C VAL A 515 28.01 24.99 22.55
N ILE A 516 28.56 23.87 22.09
CA ILE A 516 29.88 23.83 21.43
C ILE A 516 29.65 23.38 19.99
N TYR A 517 30.04 24.22 19.04
CA TYR A 517 30.04 23.88 17.62
C TYR A 517 31.28 23.08 17.24
N TYR A 518 31.09 22.01 16.47
CA TYR A 518 32.19 21.21 15.92
C TYR A 518 32.35 21.39 14.42
N PHE A 519 31.28 21.12 13.66
CA PHE A 519 31.30 21.17 12.19
C PHE A 519 29.88 21.23 11.62
N GLY A 520 29.82 21.32 10.30
CA GLY A 520 28.59 21.21 9.51
C GLY A 520 27.79 22.51 9.46
N THR A 521 26.66 22.41 8.79
CA THR A 521 25.74 23.51 8.47
C THR A 521 24.31 23.01 8.45
N ASN A 522 23.36 23.93 8.61
CA ASN A 522 21.96 23.66 8.39
C ASN A 522 21.46 24.57 7.25
N GLU A 523 21.30 23.97 6.06
CA GLU A 523 20.82 24.61 4.84
C GLU A 523 19.34 24.25 4.54
N GLU A 524 18.58 23.76 5.53
CA GLU A 524 17.15 23.47 5.37
C GLU A 524 16.34 24.73 5.04
N ASN A 525 15.55 24.66 3.96
CA ASN A 525 14.73 25.76 3.47
C ASN A 525 13.35 25.86 4.15
N LYS A 526 13.05 24.96 5.10
CA LYS A 526 11.73 24.87 5.75
C LYS A 526 11.58 25.85 6.92
N THR A 527 10.37 26.33 7.14
CA THR A 527 9.98 27.02 8.38
C THR A 527 10.26 26.11 9.58
N GLY A 528 11.16 26.53 10.46
CA GLY A 528 11.50 25.76 11.66
C GLY A 528 12.77 24.92 11.61
N LYS A 529 13.54 24.92 10.49
CA LYS A 529 14.92 24.40 10.27
C LYS A 529 15.31 22.98 10.75
N ILE A 530 14.61 22.39 11.72
CA ILE A 530 14.81 21.07 12.31
C ILE A 530 13.43 20.43 12.47
N CYS A 531 13.21 19.29 11.82
CA CYS A 531 11.93 18.58 11.77
C CYS A 531 11.80 17.57 12.93
N CYS A 532 11.85 18.06 14.18
CA CYS A 532 11.58 17.22 15.35
C CYS A 532 10.08 17.01 15.58
N SER A 533 9.72 15.97 16.35
CA SER A 533 8.35 15.77 16.84
C SER A 533 7.86 16.95 17.70
N ASP A 534 6.56 17.24 17.62
CA ASP A 534 5.88 18.21 18.50
C ASP A 534 5.69 17.68 19.93
N HIS A 535 5.70 16.36 20.10
CA HIS A 535 5.69 15.71 21.41
C HIS A 535 7.11 15.49 21.91
N PRO A 536 7.45 15.96 23.13
CA PRO A 536 8.79 15.82 23.68
C PRO A 536 9.04 14.38 24.16
N SER A 537 10.15 13.78 23.73
CA SER A 537 10.65 12.53 24.30
C SER A 537 11.44 12.82 25.58
N LYS A 538 11.35 11.92 26.57
CA LYS A 538 12.17 11.99 27.81
C LYS A 538 13.59 11.46 27.61
N LEU A 539 13.92 10.96 26.42
CA LEU A 539 15.20 10.29 26.17
C LEU A 539 16.39 11.20 26.48
N PHE A 540 16.38 12.46 26.05
CA PHE A 540 17.52 13.35 26.26
C PHE A 540 17.77 13.63 27.74
N ASP A 541 16.72 13.96 28.50
CA ASP A 541 16.82 14.19 29.94
C ASP A 541 17.35 12.93 30.67
N GLU A 542 16.90 11.75 30.24
CA GLU A 542 17.36 10.47 30.79
C GLU A 542 18.83 10.20 30.44
N MET A 543 19.28 10.53 29.22
CA MET A 543 20.69 10.44 28.82
C MET A 543 21.59 11.34 29.67
N VAL A 544 21.14 12.58 29.93
CA VAL A 544 21.85 13.53 30.81
C VAL A 544 21.90 13.01 32.24
N LEU A 545 20.77 12.52 32.76
CA LEU A 545 20.66 12.01 34.14
C LEU A 545 21.57 10.80 34.39
N LEU A 546 21.55 9.82 33.49
CA LEU A 546 22.40 8.62 33.59
C LEU A 546 23.87 8.93 33.32
N GLY A 547 24.13 10.06 32.66
CA GLY A 547 25.46 10.53 32.30
C GLY A 547 26.29 9.45 31.63
N SER A 548 25.67 8.56 30.84
CA SER A 548 26.30 7.40 30.19
C SER A 548 26.49 7.65 28.71
N THR A 549 25.45 8.14 28.03
CA THR A 549 25.50 8.52 26.62
C THR A 549 26.22 9.84 26.42
N THR A 550 27.17 9.88 25.50
CA THR A 550 27.94 11.10 25.16
C THR A 550 27.70 11.60 23.74
N GLY A 551 27.08 10.79 22.88
CA GLY A 551 26.78 11.16 21.50
C GLY A 551 25.44 10.60 21.04
N ALA A 552 24.71 11.41 20.28
CA ALA A 552 23.49 11.02 19.60
C ALA A 552 23.59 11.41 18.12
N PHE A 553 23.12 10.52 17.24
CA PHE A 553 23.24 10.63 15.80
C PHE A 553 21.88 10.45 15.13
N CYS A 554 21.54 11.36 14.21
CA CYS A 554 20.28 11.28 13.46
C CYS A 554 20.39 11.71 12.00
N GLY A 555 19.29 11.59 11.27
CA GLY A 555 19.15 11.98 9.86
C GLY A 555 17.95 12.89 9.65
N HIS A 556 17.08 12.52 8.70
CA HIS A 556 15.74 13.08 8.46
C HIS A 556 15.69 14.49 7.84
N ASP A 557 16.57 15.40 8.25
CA ASP A 557 16.72 16.72 7.63
C ASP A 557 17.89 16.68 6.64
N HIS A 558 17.60 16.48 5.35
CA HIS A 558 18.61 16.06 4.37
C HIS A 558 19.66 17.14 4.05
N TYR A 559 19.39 18.41 4.36
CA TYR A 559 20.31 19.54 4.21
C TYR A 559 20.89 20.04 5.55
N ASN A 560 20.70 19.27 6.62
CA ASN A 560 21.27 19.53 7.92
C ASN A 560 22.32 18.47 8.24
N ASN A 561 23.55 18.91 8.50
CA ASN A 561 24.66 18.04 8.89
C ASN A 561 25.45 18.64 10.07
N ILE A 562 24.79 19.49 10.87
CA ILE A 562 25.44 20.18 11.98
C ILE A 562 25.73 19.23 13.16
N SER A 563 26.86 19.47 13.83
CA SER A 563 27.24 18.77 15.06
C SER A 563 27.47 19.78 16.19
N LEU A 564 26.65 19.68 17.24
CA LEU A 564 26.66 20.55 18.42
C LEU A 564 26.71 19.72 19.70
N SER A 565 27.54 20.07 20.68
CA SER A 565 27.38 19.56 22.04
C SER A 565 26.42 20.44 22.83
N TYR A 566 25.49 19.83 23.54
CA TYR A 566 24.55 20.49 24.45
C TYR A 566 24.39 19.61 25.70
N LYS A 567 24.53 20.21 26.90
CA LYS A 567 24.46 19.51 28.20
C LYS A 567 25.32 18.23 28.27
N GLY A 568 26.52 18.27 27.70
CA GLY A 568 27.48 17.15 27.73
C GLY A 568 27.23 16.03 26.72
N ILE A 569 26.24 16.17 25.83
CA ILE A 569 25.94 15.19 24.77
C ILE A 569 26.19 15.85 23.41
N ARG A 570 26.95 15.20 22.53
CA ARG A 570 27.18 15.63 21.14
C ARG A 570 26.04 15.16 20.24
N LEU A 571 25.23 16.10 19.77
CA LEU A 571 24.10 15.91 18.87
C LEU A 571 24.57 16.14 17.43
N THR A 572 24.57 15.09 16.60
CA THR A 572 25.14 15.12 15.24
C THR A 572 24.10 14.69 14.21
N TYR A 573 23.81 15.56 13.25
CA TYR A 573 23.14 15.14 12.02
C TYR A 573 24.13 14.48 11.07
N GLY A 574 23.70 13.39 10.44
CA GLY A 574 24.44 12.72 9.40
C GLY A 574 24.33 13.42 8.04
N MET A 575 25.37 13.32 7.23
CA MET A 575 25.33 13.75 5.82
C MET A 575 24.40 12.82 5.01
N SER A 576 23.34 13.38 4.42
CA SER A 576 22.34 12.62 3.67
C SER A 576 22.88 12.09 2.33
N ILE A 577 22.62 10.82 2.01
CA ILE A 577 22.98 10.26 0.70
C ILE A 577 22.04 10.74 -0.44
N ASP A 578 20.84 11.16 -0.08
CA ASP A 578 19.66 11.31 -0.93
C ASP A 578 19.89 11.91 -2.34
N TYR A 579 19.28 11.26 -3.33
CA TYR A 579 19.18 11.69 -4.73
C TYR A 579 17.73 11.79 -5.23
N LEU A 580 16.76 11.37 -4.41
CA LEU A 580 15.39 11.07 -4.83
C LEU A 580 14.33 11.88 -4.11
N ALA A 581 14.41 12.05 -2.79
CA ALA A 581 13.25 12.43 -1.99
C ALA A 581 12.74 13.85 -2.27
N MET A 582 13.65 14.76 -2.64
CA MET A 582 13.34 16.14 -2.94
C MET A 582 13.61 16.52 -4.41
N PRO A 583 12.75 17.35 -5.04
CA PRO A 583 13.04 17.91 -6.36
C PRO A 583 14.36 18.69 -6.35
N GLY A 584 15.26 18.38 -7.29
CA GLY A 584 16.55 19.07 -7.43
C GLY A 584 17.69 18.52 -6.58
N ILE A 585 17.43 17.75 -5.51
CA ILE A 585 18.47 17.30 -4.56
C ILE A 585 19.60 16.49 -5.20
N GLU A 586 19.33 15.80 -6.33
CA GLU A 586 20.34 15.07 -7.08
C GLU A 586 21.47 15.97 -7.62
N GLN A 587 21.23 17.28 -7.75
CA GLN A 587 22.19 18.28 -8.23
C GLN A 587 22.99 18.91 -7.08
N ASP A 588 22.46 18.84 -5.86
CA ASP A 588 23.12 19.35 -4.67
C ASP A 588 24.17 18.35 -4.19
N VAL A 589 25.35 18.84 -3.80
CA VAL A 589 26.50 17.99 -3.44
C VAL A 589 27.01 18.21 -2.02
N ARG A 590 26.66 19.34 -1.38
CA ARG A 590 27.25 19.75 -0.08
C ARG A 590 26.75 18.90 1.08
N GLN A 591 25.49 18.51 1.02
CA GLN A 591 24.82 17.69 2.01
C GLN A 591 25.25 16.21 1.94
N ARG A 592 25.87 15.80 0.83
CA ARG A 592 26.11 14.39 0.52
C ARG A 592 27.42 13.86 1.05
N GLY A 593 27.38 12.78 1.83
CA GLY A 593 28.56 12.20 2.48
C GLY A 593 28.19 11.16 3.53
N GLY A 594 29.04 11.03 4.54
CA GLY A 594 28.74 10.31 5.77
C GLY A 594 29.70 10.74 6.88
N GLU A 595 29.64 10.08 8.02
CA GLU A 595 30.48 10.39 9.19
C GLU A 595 31.25 9.15 9.61
N VAL A 596 32.54 9.32 9.92
CA VAL A 596 33.33 8.26 10.54
C VAL A 596 33.41 8.54 12.03
N ILE A 597 32.83 7.64 12.82
CA ILE A 597 32.91 7.63 14.27
C ILE A 597 34.02 6.65 14.67
N THR A 598 35.02 7.13 15.38
CA THR A 598 36.17 6.33 15.81
C THR A 598 36.08 6.09 17.30
N LEU A 599 35.96 4.83 17.72
CA LEU A 599 35.92 4.41 19.12
C LEU A 599 37.30 3.94 19.57
N CYS A 600 37.85 4.63 20.57
CA CYS A 600 39.11 4.28 21.22
C CYS A 600 38.90 3.15 22.24
N GLN A 601 39.99 2.47 22.62
CA GLN A 601 39.93 1.40 23.63
C GLN A 601 39.50 1.86 25.02
N ASP A 602 39.81 3.11 25.36
CA ASP A 602 39.47 3.77 26.62
C ASP A 602 38.04 4.35 26.65
N SER A 603 37.21 3.93 25.69
CA SER A 603 35.82 4.36 25.51
C SER A 603 35.63 5.83 25.10
N THR A 604 36.70 6.58 24.87
CA THR A 604 36.61 7.88 24.19
C THR A 604 36.27 7.69 22.71
N TRP A 605 35.75 8.72 22.07
CA TRP A 605 35.40 8.66 20.66
C TRP A 605 35.55 10.01 19.97
N THR A 606 35.74 9.97 18.66
CA THR A 606 35.76 11.14 17.78
C THR A 606 34.82 10.92 16.61
N VAL A 607 34.40 12.00 15.95
CA VAL A 607 33.65 11.93 14.69
C VAL A 607 34.15 12.97 13.72
N GLU A 608 34.28 12.57 12.45
CA GLU A 608 34.68 13.40 11.31
C GLU A 608 33.69 13.26 10.17
N GLN A 609 33.40 14.36 9.47
CA GLN A 609 32.61 14.33 8.24
C GLN A 609 33.47 13.88 7.06
N VAL A 610 32.88 13.04 6.22
CA VAL A 610 33.44 12.58 4.96
C VAL A 610 32.49 12.97 3.84
N PRO A 611 32.61 14.20 3.32
CA PRO A 611 31.81 14.62 2.16
C PRO A 611 32.06 13.71 0.96
N LEU A 612 31.03 13.38 0.20
CA LEU A 612 31.16 12.48 -0.96
C LEU A 612 32.09 13.05 -2.05
N TRP A 613 32.20 14.38 -2.13
CA TRP A 613 33.10 15.05 -3.07
C TRP A 613 34.56 15.03 -2.64
N SER A 614 34.87 14.70 -1.37
CA SER A 614 36.25 14.61 -0.87
C SER A 614 36.87 13.23 -1.05
N VAL A 615 36.04 12.20 -1.28
CA VAL A 615 36.52 10.83 -1.55
C VAL A 615 36.73 10.60 -3.06
N PRO A 616 37.70 9.76 -3.45
CA PRO A 616 38.03 9.50 -4.86
C PRO A 616 36.93 8.79 -5.67
#